data_AF-A0A0C2GBC5-F1
#
_entry.id   AF-A0A0C2GBC5-F1
#
_cell.length_a   1.000
_cell.length_b   1.000
_cell.length_c   1.000
_cell.angle_alpha   90.00
_cell.angle_beta   90.00
_cell.angle_gamma   90.00
#
_symmetry.space_group_name_H-M   'P 1'
#
loop_
_entity.id
_entity.type
_entity.pdbx_description
1 polymer ?
#
loop_
_entity_poly.entity_id
_entity_poly.type
_entity_poly.pdbx_seq_one_letter_code
_entity_poly.pdbx_strand_id
1 'polypeptide(L)'
;MYPNIEIGGALLNHALNQPKEELKTHFTTREGTYKLMTMAEYSRPNRVPMNQMQPGASNIAGAPVRVSFLSLNTGNKTPSPRAEEQDFLESDENYREELATADRICFNVGRELYVYLYKGIHTAADLSKPIDKRVYKGTYPTCHHFNQETATSTSCSLIIGFSAGQIQLIDPFHKEYQASRLYNEERFIDKTGVTCLRWVPGWYFLP
;
A
#
# COMPACT_ATOMS: atom_id res chain seq x y z
N MET A 1 -50.21 6.28 44.42
CA MET A 1 -50.13 4.94 43.80
C MET A 1 -50.04 5.17 42.30
N TYR A 2 -48.82 5.25 41.76
CA TYR A 2 -48.57 5.40 40.33
C TYR A 2 -48.21 4.01 39.76
N PRO A 3 -48.71 3.60 38.58
CA PRO A 3 -48.33 2.32 38.03
C PRO A 3 -46.92 2.40 37.45
N ASN A 4 -46.08 1.42 37.80
CA ASN A 4 -44.80 1.18 37.16
C ASN A 4 -45.06 0.70 35.72
N ILE A 5 -44.53 1.43 34.75
CA ILE A 5 -44.40 0.95 33.37
C ILE A 5 -43.06 0.22 33.30
N GLU A 6 -43.11 -1.11 33.29
CA GLU A 6 -41.94 -1.92 32.90
C GLU A 6 -41.69 -1.71 31.41
N ILE A 7 -40.69 -0.90 31.08
CA ILE A 7 -40.14 -0.84 29.73
C ILE A 7 -39.28 -2.09 29.56
N GLY A 8 -39.88 -3.17 29.06
CA GLY A 8 -39.20 -4.38 28.67
C GLY A 8 -38.04 -4.07 27.71
N GLY A 9 -36.83 -4.42 28.12
CA GLY A 9 -35.61 -4.27 27.34
C GLY A 9 -35.65 -5.14 26.08
N ALA A 10 -36.02 -4.53 24.95
CA ALA A 10 -36.01 -5.17 23.63
C ALA A 10 -35.13 -4.38 22.63
N LEU A 11 -33.93 -3.96 23.03
CA LEU A 11 -32.99 -3.24 22.14
C LEU A 11 -31.56 -3.80 22.11
N LEU A 12 -31.31 -5.03 22.57
CA LEU A 12 -29.94 -5.59 22.59
C LEU A 12 -29.75 -6.95 21.90
N ASN A 13 -30.75 -7.49 21.18
CA ASN A 13 -30.62 -8.80 20.52
C ASN A 13 -30.47 -8.75 18.99
N HIS A 14 -30.50 -7.57 18.36
CA HIS A 14 -30.37 -7.49 16.90
C HIS A 14 -28.94 -7.68 16.36
N ALA A 15 -27.92 -7.61 17.21
CA ALA A 15 -26.51 -7.73 16.80
C ALA A 15 -25.98 -9.17 16.80
N LEU A 16 -26.71 -10.14 17.38
CA LEU A 16 -26.22 -11.52 17.54
C LEU A 16 -26.64 -12.48 16.43
N ASN A 17 -27.46 -12.04 15.47
CA ASN A 17 -28.03 -12.91 14.44
C ASN A 17 -28.02 -12.32 13.02
N GLN A 18 -27.15 -11.34 12.75
CA GLN A 18 -26.84 -11.05 11.35
C GLN A 18 -26.06 -12.25 10.80
N PRO A 19 -26.58 -13.00 9.80
CA PRO A 19 -25.71 -13.89 9.06
C PRO A 19 -24.53 -13.04 8.58
N LYS A 20 -23.30 -13.50 8.82
CA LYS A 20 -22.11 -12.86 8.25
C LYS A 20 -22.39 -12.71 6.76
N GLU A 21 -22.67 -11.48 6.33
CA GLU A 21 -22.95 -11.21 4.93
C GLU A 21 -21.66 -11.56 4.18
N GLU A 22 -21.73 -12.62 3.38
CA GLU A 22 -20.56 -13.10 2.68
C GLU A 22 -20.13 -12.05 1.65
N LEU A 23 -18.87 -11.61 1.73
CA LEU A 23 -18.34 -10.64 0.81
C LEU A 23 -18.38 -11.21 -0.62
N LYS A 24 -19.05 -10.50 -1.53
CA LYS A 24 -19.13 -10.91 -2.93
C LYS A 24 -17.75 -10.89 -3.58
N THR A 25 -17.39 -11.98 -4.24
CA THR A 25 -16.10 -12.13 -4.93
C THR A 25 -16.18 -11.86 -6.43
N HIS A 26 -17.36 -11.55 -6.97
CA HIS A 26 -17.53 -11.19 -8.38
C HIS A 26 -18.82 -10.39 -8.60
N PHE A 27 -18.86 -9.64 -9.70
CA PHE A 27 -20.04 -8.95 -10.19
C PHE A 27 -19.98 -8.81 -11.72
N THR A 28 -21.12 -8.58 -12.36
CA THR A 28 -21.23 -8.42 -13.81
C THR A 28 -21.76 -7.04 -14.16
N THR A 29 -21.13 -6.40 -15.14
CA THR A 29 -21.56 -5.14 -15.77
C THR A 29 -21.77 -5.38 -17.27
N ARG A 30 -22.11 -4.32 -18.01
CA ARG A 30 -22.22 -4.36 -19.48
C ARG A 30 -20.92 -4.79 -20.16
N GLU A 31 -19.77 -4.41 -19.61
CA GLU A 31 -18.46 -4.76 -20.20
C GLU A 31 -18.07 -6.23 -19.95
N GLY A 32 -18.68 -6.90 -18.97
CA GLY A 32 -18.39 -8.29 -18.65
C GLY A 32 -18.41 -8.58 -17.15
N THR A 33 -17.69 -9.61 -16.73
CA THR A 33 -17.67 -10.07 -15.33
C THR A 33 -16.34 -9.73 -14.66
N TYR A 34 -16.43 -8.99 -13.55
CA TYR A 34 -15.31 -8.67 -12.67
C TYR A 34 -15.23 -9.72 -11.58
N LYS A 35 -14.03 -10.27 -11.37
CA LYS A 35 -13.75 -11.30 -10.36
C LYS A 35 -12.60 -10.86 -9.46
N LEU A 36 -12.74 -11.11 -8.16
CA LEU A 36 -11.67 -10.96 -7.19
C LEU A 36 -10.63 -12.07 -7.42
N MET A 37 -9.40 -11.66 -7.71
CA MET A 37 -8.28 -12.58 -7.92
C MET A 37 -7.50 -12.75 -6.62
N THR A 38 -7.93 -13.69 -5.78
CA THR A 38 -7.34 -13.92 -4.44
C THR A 38 -5.85 -14.26 -4.48
N MET A 39 -5.36 -14.87 -5.57
CA MET A 39 -3.93 -15.16 -5.74
C MET A 39 -3.06 -13.91 -5.93
N ALA A 40 -3.65 -12.81 -6.40
CA ALA A 40 -2.97 -11.53 -6.63
C ALA A 40 -3.14 -10.54 -5.45
N GLU A 41 -3.53 -11.04 -4.27
CA GLU A 41 -3.74 -10.21 -3.08
C GLU A 41 -2.40 -9.77 -2.45
N TYR A 42 -2.31 -8.48 -2.12
CA TYR A 42 -1.21 -7.90 -1.36
C TYR A 42 -1.64 -7.62 0.08
N SER A 43 -0.91 -8.18 1.03
CA SER A 43 -1.19 -8.04 2.46
C SER A 43 0.11 -8.07 3.27
N ARG A 44 -0.01 -7.95 4.60
CA ARG A 44 1.11 -8.28 5.51
C ARG A 44 1.55 -9.74 5.25
N PRO A 45 2.86 -10.06 5.31
CA PRO A 45 3.35 -11.42 5.07
C PRO A 45 2.72 -12.47 5.98
N ASN A 46 2.45 -12.11 7.24
CA ASN A 46 1.86 -13.03 8.21
C ASN A 46 0.34 -13.21 8.03
N ARG A 47 -0.29 -12.48 7.10
CA ARG A 47 -1.75 -12.51 6.79
C ARG A 47 -2.69 -12.40 8.00
N VAL A 48 -2.17 -11.95 9.15
CA VAL A 48 -2.99 -11.73 10.34
C VAL A 48 -3.84 -10.46 10.12
N PRO A 49 -5.18 -10.56 10.22
CA PRO A 49 -6.04 -9.40 10.15
C PRO A 49 -5.61 -8.35 11.19
N MET A 50 -5.56 -7.09 10.79
CA MET A 50 -5.31 -6.02 11.75
C MET A 50 -6.57 -5.85 12.60
N ASN A 51 -6.50 -6.16 13.90
CA ASN A 51 -7.61 -5.96 14.81
C ASN A 51 -7.88 -4.45 14.97
N GLN A 52 -9.06 -4.00 14.53
CA GLN A 52 -9.51 -2.60 14.61
C GLN A 52 -9.92 -2.15 16.03
N MET A 53 -9.74 -2.97 17.07
CA MET A 53 -10.01 -2.54 18.44
C MET A 53 -9.23 -3.39 19.45
N GLN A 54 -8.18 -2.82 20.05
CA GLN A 54 -7.58 -3.32 21.29
C GLN A 54 -7.61 -2.16 22.30
N PRO A 55 -8.35 -2.30 23.42
CA PRO A 55 -8.38 -1.28 24.47
C PRO A 55 -6.97 -1.06 25.03
N GLY A 56 -6.46 0.18 25.01
CA GLY A 56 -5.17 0.55 25.59
C GLY A 56 -3.99 0.72 24.61
N ALA A 57 -4.16 0.39 23.33
CA ALA A 57 -3.19 0.76 22.30
C ALA A 57 -3.52 2.14 21.73
N SER A 58 -2.57 3.08 21.72
CA SER A 58 -2.66 4.37 21.01
C SER A 58 -3.34 4.18 19.64
N ASN A 59 -4.35 4.99 19.30
CA ASN A 59 -5.27 5.03 18.12
C ASN A 59 -4.80 4.51 16.72
N ILE A 60 -4.02 3.44 16.64
CA ILE A 60 -3.54 2.80 15.41
C ILE A 60 -4.67 1.98 14.77
N ALA A 61 -5.66 1.58 15.58
CA ALA A 61 -6.78 0.77 15.16
C ALA A 61 -7.70 1.50 14.15
N GLY A 62 -7.65 2.84 14.12
CA GLY A 62 -8.31 3.68 13.12
C GLY A 62 -7.38 4.24 12.04
N ALA A 63 -6.13 3.79 11.95
CA ALA A 63 -5.19 4.26 10.95
C ALA A 63 -5.66 3.83 9.54
N PRO A 64 -5.82 4.75 8.58
CA PRO A 64 -6.26 4.39 7.24
C PRO A 64 -5.18 3.58 6.52
N VAL A 65 -5.60 2.50 5.86
CA VAL A 65 -4.78 1.81 4.86
C VAL A 65 -4.84 2.60 3.57
N ARG A 66 -3.68 2.98 3.02
CA ARG A 66 -3.53 3.63 1.73
C ARG A 66 -2.69 2.76 0.82
N VAL A 67 -2.88 2.95 -0.47
CA VAL A 67 -2.14 2.27 -1.53
C VAL A 67 -1.65 3.31 -2.53
N SER A 68 -0.42 3.14 -3.01
CA SER A 68 0.16 3.94 -4.07
C SER A 68 0.86 3.03 -5.06
N PHE A 69 0.65 3.30 -6.33
CA PHE A 69 1.33 2.60 -7.41
C PHE A 69 2.40 3.50 -8.01
N LEU A 70 3.47 2.88 -8.49
CA LEU A 70 4.45 3.49 -9.36
C LEU A 70 4.51 2.67 -10.63
N SER A 71 4.31 3.30 -11.77
CA SER A 71 4.61 2.69 -13.05
C SER A 71 5.94 3.20 -13.57
N LEU A 72 6.82 2.27 -13.90
CA LEU A 72 8.11 2.56 -14.51
C LEU A 72 7.91 2.46 -16.02
N ASN A 73 8.12 3.57 -16.73
CA ASN A 73 7.79 3.68 -18.14
C ASN A 73 8.46 2.56 -18.96
N THR A 74 7.67 1.60 -19.42
CA THR A 74 8.06 0.64 -20.44
C THR A 74 7.96 1.36 -21.77
N GLY A 75 9.06 2.01 -22.19
CA GLY A 75 9.13 2.52 -23.57
C GLY A 75 8.74 1.39 -24.51
N ASN A 76 7.65 1.58 -25.27
CA ASN A 76 7.00 0.64 -26.18
C ASN A 76 7.93 -0.46 -26.71
N LYS A 77 8.06 -1.58 -25.99
CA LYS A 77 8.66 -2.79 -26.56
C LYS A 77 7.54 -3.55 -27.23
N THR A 78 7.38 -3.33 -28.53
CA THR A 78 6.67 -4.28 -29.40
C THR A 78 7.31 -5.65 -29.22
N PRO A 79 6.57 -6.72 -28.89
CA PRO A 79 7.16 -8.04 -28.78
C PRO A 79 7.69 -8.44 -30.17
N SER A 80 9.02 -8.57 -30.32
CA SER A 80 9.61 -9.09 -31.54
C SER A 80 9.41 -10.61 -31.59
N PRO A 81 8.74 -11.16 -32.61
CA PRO A 81 8.63 -12.60 -32.77
C PRO A 81 9.84 -13.12 -33.54
N ARG A 82 10.85 -13.64 -32.83
CA ARG A 82 11.97 -14.51 -33.26
C ARG A 82 13.01 -14.53 -32.12
N ALA A 83 13.57 -15.64 -31.65
CA ALA A 83 13.75 -16.96 -32.23
C ALA A 83 13.69 -18.03 -31.12
N GLU A 84 13.25 -19.22 -31.50
CA GLU A 84 13.38 -20.45 -30.72
C GLU A 84 14.86 -20.87 -30.71
N GLU A 85 15.33 -21.42 -29.57
CA GLU A 85 16.63 -22.07 -29.31
C GLU A 85 17.82 -21.21 -28.81
N GLN A 86 17.78 -20.74 -27.54
CA GLN A 86 19.00 -20.41 -26.77
C GLN A 86 18.76 -20.53 -25.24
N ASP A 87 18.52 -21.75 -24.77
CA ASP A 87 18.11 -22.01 -23.39
C ASP A 87 19.28 -21.89 -22.38
N PHE A 88 18.98 -21.31 -21.20
CA PHE A 88 19.75 -21.15 -19.95
C PHE A 88 20.40 -19.80 -19.57
N LEU A 89 20.92 -18.96 -20.49
CA LEU A 89 21.52 -17.66 -20.11
C LEU A 89 20.60 -16.45 -20.35
N GLU A 90 19.65 -16.55 -21.27
CA GLU A 90 18.72 -15.46 -21.60
C GLU A 90 17.59 -15.30 -20.56
N SER A 91 17.31 -16.34 -19.78
CA SER A 91 16.24 -16.33 -18.77
C SER A 91 16.55 -15.39 -17.59
N ASP A 92 17.83 -15.30 -17.19
CA ASP A 92 18.25 -14.49 -16.05
C ASP A 92 18.27 -13.00 -16.41
N GLU A 93 18.72 -12.64 -17.61
CA GLU A 93 18.69 -11.25 -18.10
C GLU A 93 17.26 -10.76 -18.36
N ASN A 94 16.39 -11.61 -18.92
CA ASN A 94 14.98 -11.27 -19.11
C ASN A 94 14.25 -11.09 -17.76
N TYR A 95 14.55 -11.95 -16.77
CA TYR A 95 14.01 -11.83 -15.42
C TYR A 95 14.48 -10.54 -14.73
N ARG A 96 15.77 -10.17 -14.88
CA ARG A 96 16.31 -8.92 -14.34
C ARG A 96 15.70 -7.68 -15.00
N GLU A 97 15.43 -7.74 -16.30
CA GLU A 97 14.74 -6.67 -17.03
C GLU A 97 13.26 -6.54 -16.61
N GLU A 98 12.56 -7.65 -16.41
CA GLU A 98 11.20 -7.67 -15.86
C GLU A 98 11.17 -7.02 -14.47
N LEU A 99 12.11 -7.36 -13.59
CA LEU A 99 12.23 -6.74 -12.28
C LEU A 99 12.51 -5.23 -12.35
N ALA A 100 13.36 -4.81 -13.28
CA ALA A 100 13.72 -3.42 -13.47
C ALA A 100 12.55 -2.56 -13.98
N THR A 101 11.62 -3.15 -14.73
CA THR A 101 10.52 -2.45 -15.39
C THR A 101 9.15 -2.69 -14.76
N ALA A 102 9.02 -3.69 -13.86
CA ALA A 102 7.76 -3.98 -13.21
C ALA A 102 7.19 -2.77 -12.45
N ASP A 103 5.87 -2.67 -12.39
CA ASP A 103 5.22 -1.69 -11.54
C ASP A 103 5.55 -1.97 -10.06
N ARG A 104 5.42 -0.95 -9.21
CA ARG A 104 5.56 -1.08 -7.76
C ARG A 104 4.25 -0.76 -7.07
N ILE A 105 4.00 -1.45 -5.97
CA ILE A 105 2.90 -1.18 -5.05
C ILE A 105 3.47 -0.83 -3.68
N CYS A 106 3.00 0.27 -3.11
CA CYS A 106 3.26 0.68 -1.74
C CYS A 106 1.95 0.69 -0.96
N PHE A 107 1.95 0.13 0.25
CA PHE A 107 0.80 0.22 1.14
C PHE A 107 1.23 0.25 2.61
N ASN A 108 0.42 0.90 3.44
CA ASN A 108 0.63 0.95 4.89
C ASN A 108 -0.42 0.14 5.65
N VAL A 109 -0.01 -0.49 6.75
CA VAL A 109 -0.92 -1.14 7.71
C VAL A 109 -0.47 -0.81 9.12
N GLY A 110 -1.26 0.04 9.80
CA GLY A 110 -0.88 0.55 11.11
C GLY A 110 0.48 1.23 11.06
N ARG A 111 1.46 0.71 11.80
CA ARG A 111 2.84 1.24 11.86
C ARG A 111 3.78 0.69 10.78
N GLU A 112 3.32 -0.25 9.98
CA GLU A 112 4.14 -0.86 8.94
C GLU A 112 3.86 -0.22 7.58
N LEU A 113 4.92 -0.11 6.77
CA LEU A 113 4.84 0.28 5.36
C LEU A 113 5.61 -0.74 4.53
N TYR A 114 5.02 -1.15 3.42
CA TYR A 114 5.58 -2.16 2.53
C TYR A 114 5.66 -1.61 1.11
N VAL A 115 6.73 -1.96 0.41
CA VAL A 115 6.89 -1.75 -1.03
C VAL A 115 7.19 -3.10 -1.67
N TYR A 116 6.42 -3.48 -2.68
CA TYR A 116 6.58 -4.71 -3.45
C TYR A 116 6.59 -4.43 -4.95
N LEU A 117 7.05 -5.42 -5.70
CA LEU A 117 6.77 -5.54 -7.12
C LEU A 117 5.28 -5.82 -7.31
N TYR A 118 4.65 -5.10 -8.23
CA TYR A 118 3.29 -5.36 -8.66
C TYR A 118 3.31 -6.16 -9.97
N LYS A 119 2.86 -7.41 -9.93
CA LYS A 119 2.88 -8.34 -11.07
C LYS A 119 1.51 -8.52 -11.74
N GLY A 120 0.62 -7.55 -11.58
CA GLY A 120 -0.74 -7.62 -12.11
C GLY A 120 -1.60 -8.71 -11.47
N ILE A 121 -2.55 -9.24 -12.23
CA ILE A 121 -3.57 -10.19 -11.75
C ILE A 121 -3.30 -11.65 -12.09
N HIS A 122 -2.30 -11.91 -12.94
CA HIS A 122 -2.01 -13.25 -13.47
C HIS A 122 -0.97 -14.00 -12.64
N THR A 123 -0.23 -13.28 -11.80
CA THR A 123 0.91 -13.82 -11.04
C THR A 123 0.65 -13.68 -9.55
N ALA A 124 0.99 -14.72 -8.79
CA ALA A 124 0.87 -14.67 -7.34
C ALA A 124 1.86 -13.68 -6.71
N ALA A 125 1.41 -12.92 -5.71
CA ALA A 125 2.28 -12.00 -4.99
C ALA A 125 3.24 -12.76 -4.05
N ASP A 126 4.56 -12.59 -4.24
CA ASP A 126 5.55 -13.08 -3.28
C ASP A 126 5.70 -12.10 -2.11
N LEU A 127 4.84 -12.26 -1.10
CA LEU A 127 4.83 -11.42 0.09
C LEU A 127 6.08 -11.60 0.98
N SER A 128 6.89 -12.64 0.75
CA SER A 128 8.09 -12.90 1.55
C SER A 128 9.27 -11.99 1.19
N LYS A 129 9.24 -11.36 0.01
CA LYS A 129 10.33 -10.55 -0.54
C LYS A 129 9.91 -9.10 -0.82
N PRO A 130 9.61 -8.29 0.22
CA PRO A 130 9.39 -6.86 0.02
C PRO A 130 10.65 -6.19 -0.53
N ILE A 131 10.45 -5.29 -1.49
CA ILE A 131 11.49 -4.35 -1.93
C ILE A 131 11.93 -3.53 -0.74
N ASP A 132 10.98 -2.95 0.00
CA ASP A 132 11.24 -2.28 1.28
C ASP A 132 10.15 -2.60 2.30
N LYS A 133 10.55 -2.66 3.57
CA LYS A 133 9.65 -2.83 4.71
C LYS A 133 10.12 -1.93 5.85
N ARG A 134 9.24 -1.04 6.31
CA ARG A 134 9.53 -0.12 7.42
C ARG A 134 8.53 -0.28 8.54
N VAL A 135 9.01 -0.06 9.77
CA VAL A 135 8.19 -0.06 10.99
C VAL A 135 8.42 1.24 11.74
N TYR A 136 7.35 2.00 11.97
CA TYR A 136 7.41 3.33 12.57
C TYR A 136 7.03 3.30 14.05
N LYS A 137 7.91 3.83 14.90
CA LYS A 137 7.67 4.00 16.35
C LYS A 137 7.07 5.39 16.62
N GLY A 138 6.25 5.51 17.66
CA GLY A 138 5.62 6.77 18.07
C GLY A 138 4.45 7.22 17.18
N THR A 139 4.61 7.22 15.85
CA THR A 139 3.58 7.62 14.88
C THR A 139 3.27 6.50 13.87
N TYR A 140 2.32 6.71 12.96
CA TYR A 140 1.95 5.79 11.89
C TYR A 140 1.72 6.54 10.57
N PRO A 141 2.03 5.93 9.41
CA PRO A 141 1.73 6.50 8.10
C PRO A 141 0.23 6.71 7.89
N THR A 142 -0.16 7.82 7.28
CA THR A 142 -1.55 8.18 6.97
C THR A 142 -1.82 8.32 5.47
N CYS A 143 -0.78 8.65 4.70
CA CYS A 143 -0.78 8.74 3.25
C CYS A 143 0.67 8.71 2.73
N HIS A 144 0.82 8.43 1.44
CA HIS A 144 2.12 8.38 0.77
C HIS A 144 1.95 8.59 -0.74
N HIS A 145 3.02 9.00 -1.43
CA HIS A 145 2.99 9.22 -2.87
C HIS A 145 4.38 9.05 -3.49
N PHE A 146 4.47 8.28 -4.58
CA PHE A 146 5.69 8.16 -5.37
C PHE A 146 5.87 9.39 -6.27
N ASN A 147 7.13 9.81 -6.46
CA ASN A 147 7.47 10.75 -7.51
C ASN A 147 7.62 9.96 -8.81
N GLN A 148 6.56 9.93 -9.63
CA GLN A 148 6.58 9.21 -10.89
C GLN A 148 7.48 9.89 -11.93
N GLU A 149 7.59 11.22 -11.88
CA GLU A 149 8.35 12.01 -12.87
C GLU A 149 9.85 11.76 -12.81
N THR A 150 10.39 11.52 -11.62
CA THR A 150 11.83 11.29 -11.41
C THR A 150 12.16 9.82 -11.13
N ALA A 151 11.18 8.91 -11.24
CA ALA A 151 11.38 7.51 -10.97
C ALA A 151 12.22 6.85 -12.07
N THR A 152 13.18 6.03 -11.66
CA THR A 152 13.97 5.16 -12.54
C THR A 152 13.82 3.71 -12.08
N SER A 153 14.40 2.77 -12.83
CA SER A 153 14.45 1.35 -12.44
C SER A 153 15.25 1.11 -11.16
N THR A 154 16.14 2.04 -10.80
CA THR A 154 17.04 1.91 -9.66
C THR A 154 16.72 2.85 -8.52
N SER A 155 16.09 4.01 -8.74
CA SER A 155 15.78 4.99 -7.69
C SER A 155 14.36 5.54 -7.83
N CYS A 156 13.68 5.76 -6.71
CA CYS A 156 12.42 6.49 -6.71
C CYS A 156 12.22 7.26 -5.41
N SER A 157 11.78 8.51 -5.50
CA SER A 157 11.41 9.30 -4.32
C SER A 157 10.00 8.95 -3.84
N LEU A 158 9.87 8.49 -2.61
CA LEU A 158 8.59 8.23 -1.93
C LEU A 158 8.43 9.16 -0.74
N ILE A 159 7.37 9.96 -0.73
CA ILE A 159 6.98 10.81 0.41
C ILE A 159 5.90 10.12 1.23
N ILE A 160 5.99 10.23 2.56
CA ILE A 160 5.14 9.56 3.53
C ILE A 160 4.72 10.58 4.59
N GLY A 161 3.42 10.70 4.83
CA GLY A 161 2.84 11.60 5.81
C GLY A 161 2.44 10.81 7.05
N PHE A 162 2.56 11.45 8.21
CA PHE A 162 2.38 10.79 9.50
C PHE A 162 1.28 11.42 10.33
N SER A 163 0.75 10.63 11.28
CA SER A 163 -0.34 11.04 12.17
C SER A 163 0.04 12.15 13.16
N ALA A 164 1.32 12.48 13.31
CA ALA A 164 1.79 13.58 14.17
C ALA A 164 2.30 14.80 13.39
N GLY A 165 2.08 14.85 12.07
CA GLY A 165 2.36 16.00 11.21
C GLY A 165 3.70 15.96 10.48
N GLN A 166 4.54 14.96 10.75
CA GLN A 166 5.80 14.78 10.02
C GLN A 166 5.55 14.32 8.59
N ILE A 167 6.53 14.62 7.73
CA ILE A 167 6.63 14.06 6.39
C ILE A 167 8.03 13.47 6.22
N GLN A 168 8.16 12.24 5.77
CA GLN A 168 9.44 11.61 5.46
C GLN A 168 9.56 11.42 3.94
N LEU A 169 10.71 11.78 3.39
CA LEU A 169 11.14 11.45 2.03
C LEU A 169 12.14 10.30 2.11
N ILE A 170 11.93 9.26 1.32
CA ILE A 170 12.76 8.06 1.27
C ILE A 170 12.99 7.62 -0.17
N ASP A 171 14.07 6.90 -0.42
CA ASP A 171 14.19 6.03 -1.61
C ASP A 171 14.01 4.57 -1.15
N PRO A 172 12.91 3.88 -1.53
CA PRO A 172 12.69 2.49 -1.12
C PRO A 172 13.55 1.49 -1.92
N PHE A 173 14.23 1.90 -2.99
CA PHE A 173 15.03 0.99 -3.82
C PHE A 173 16.50 0.91 -3.35
N HIS A 174 16.97 1.92 -2.62
CA HIS A 174 18.32 1.97 -2.05
C HIS A 174 18.26 1.94 -0.51
N LYS A 175 18.39 0.74 0.08
CA LYS A 175 18.36 0.55 1.55
C LYS A 175 19.61 1.06 2.26
N GLU A 176 20.75 1.02 1.60
CA GLU A 176 22.06 1.25 2.22
C GLU A 176 22.46 2.73 2.24
N TYR A 177 21.97 3.53 1.28
CA TYR A 177 22.16 4.98 1.27
C TYR A 177 21.01 5.63 2.02
N GLN A 178 21.32 6.21 3.18
CA GLN A 178 20.37 6.90 4.06
C GLN A 178 19.83 8.21 3.46
N ALA A 179 19.27 8.19 2.25
CA ALA A 179 18.44 9.26 1.74
C ALA A 179 17.07 9.22 2.44
N SER A 180 17.06 9.36 3.78
CA SER A 180 15.87 9.56 4.58
C SER A 180 15.89 10.99 5.10
N ARG A 181 15.03 11.83 4.55
CA ARG A 181 14.87 13.21 5.01
C ARG A 181 13.55 13.37 5.72
N LEU A 182 13.59 13.92 6.93
CA LEU A 182 12.39 14.22 7.72
C LEU A 182 12.09 15.71 7.64
N TYR A 183 10.83 16.04 7.44
CA TYR A 183 10.29 17.39 7.42
C TYR A 183 9.29 17.53 8.57
N ASN A 184 9.24 18.73 9.16
CA ASN A 184 8.42 19.02 10.32
C ASN A 184 8.68 18.06 11.51
N GLU A 185 9.93 17.63 11.70
CA GLU A 185 10.34 16.68 12.75
C GLU A 185 9.94 17.17 14.15
N GLU A 186 10.28 18.42 14.44
CA GLU A 186 9.98 19.11 15.70
C GLU A 186 8.51 19.57 15.83
N ARG A 187 7.69 19.36 14.79
CA ARG A 187 6.25 19.69 14.78
C ARG A 187 5.96 21.18 15.02
N PHE A 188 6.86 22.06 14.58
CA PHE A 188 6.69 23.50 14.68
C PHE A 188 5.81 24.10 13.59
N ILE A 189 5.65 23.42 12.45
CA ILE A 189 4.81 23.90 11.34
C ILE A 189 3.34 23.57 11.62
N ASP A 190 3.04 22.29 11.84
CA ASP A 190 1.73 21.80 12.20
C ASP A 190 1.90 20.54 13.08
N LYS A 191 0.99 20.35 14.04
CA LYS A 191 0.99 19.21 14.98
C LYS A 191 -0.05 18.15 14.61
N THR A 192 -0.97 18.48 13.71
CA THR A 192 -2.08 17.62 13.27
C THR A 192 -1.59 16.56 12.28
N GLY A 193 -2.33 15.46 12.16
CA GLY A 193 -1.97 14.37 11.27
C GLY A 193 -2.10 14.78 9.80
N VAL A 194 -1.11 14.41 8.99
CA VAL A 194 -1.14 14.64 7.54
C VAL A 194 -2.30 13.84 6.94
N THR A 195 -3.18 14.48 6.19
CA THR A 195 -4.38 13.81 5.62
C THR A 195 -4.20 13.45 4.15
N CYS A 196 -3.42 14.25 3.41
CA CYS A 196 -3.11 14.06 2.01
C CYS A 196 -1.74 14.69 1.71
N LEU A 197 -0.99 14.05 0.82
CA LEU A 197 0.25 14.58 0.26
C LEU A 197 0.40 14.05 -1.16
N ARG A 198 0.93 14.89 -2.04
CA ARG A 198 1.29 14.51 -3.40
C ARG A 198 2.48 15.34 -3.85
N TRP A 199 3.23 14.78 -4.79
CA TRP A 199 4.18 15.54 -5.58
C TRP A 199 3.42 16.49 -6.51
N VAL A 200 3.98 17.67 -6.74
CA VAL A 200 3.44 18.61 -7.71
C VAL A 200 3.70 18.05 -9.11
N PRO A 201 2.69 17.93 -9.98
CA PRO A 201 2.87 17.47 -11.36
C PRO A 201 3.85 18.36 -12.14
N GLY A 202 4.73 17.76 -12.95
CA GLY A 202 5.65 18.48 -13.82
C GLY A 202 6.76 19.27 -13.12
N TRP A 203 6.96 19.09 -11.81
CA TRP A 203 8.05 19.74 -11.09
C TRP A 203 9.35 18.94 -11.20
N TYR A 204 10.24 19.40 -12.08
CA TYR A 204 11.66 19.06 -12.09
C TYR A 204 12.41 20.21 -11.42
N PHE A 205 12.92 20.04 -10.20
CA PHE A 205 14.07 20.85 -9.82
C PHE A 205 15.26 20.28 -10.59
N LEU A 206 15.62 20.94 -11.70
CA LEU A 206 16.99 20.90 -12.17
C LEU A 206 17.84 21.56 -11.07
N PRO A 207 18.87 20.89 -10.52
CA PRO A 207 19.83 21.54 -9.64
C PRO A 207 20.58 22.68 -10.36
#